data_AF-A0A1B8HKT4-F1
#
_entry.id   AF-A0A1B8HKT4-F1
#
_cell.length_a   1.000
_cell.length_b   1.000
_cell.length_c   1.000
_cell.angle_alpha   90.00
_cell.angle_beta   90.00
_cell.angle_gamma   90.00
#
_symmetry.space_group_name_H-M   'P 1'
#
loop_
_entity.id
_entity.type
_entity.pdbx_description
1 polymer ?
#
loop_
_entity_poly.entity_id
_entity_poly.type
_entity_poly.pdbx_seq_one_letter_code
_entity_poly.pdbx_strand_id
1 'polypeptide(L)'
;MKNKEPDWFISSLRWSFAAITLILLFLGVYSFIYYSTISLDSKISSFFSFISSLGIVAACVIYIKQKNHSIETEIKKNIRIDDSISKILLMECERIGYHREFMQKSYMFLVDNKPSNLTVKKEGTNYYVAFKVENHKEYTKVFYKIDDSRLMGVLNLAVNSNSKYLDTVYKFIEAIEMVNTNLDNLLFDGKYMLKKNNIYNMSLNDLYLVISEIYH
;
A
#
# COMPACT_ATOMS: atom_id res chain seq x y z
N MET A 1 14.34 -17.21 13.35
CA MET A 1 14.19 -18.21 12.26
C MET A 1 12.78 -18.78 12.33
N LYS A 2 11.97 -18.64 11.27
CA LYS A 2 10.64 -19.25 11.20
C LYS A 2 10.80 -20.77 11.20
N ASN A 3 10.30 -21.45 12.23
CA ASN A 3 10.09 -22.90 12.20
C ASN A 3 9.06 -23.21 11.10
N LYS A 4 9.55 -23.40 9.87
CA LYS A 4 8.79 -24.09 8.83
C LYS A 4 8.78 -25.55 9.25
N GLU A 5 7.74 -25.96 9.98
CA GLU A 5 7.44 -27.39 10.04
C GLU A 5 7.41 -27.91 8.61
N PRO A 6 8.00 -29.09 8.36
CA PRO A 6 8.20 -29.54 6.99
C PRO A 6 6.83 -29.77 6.34
N ASP A 7 6.49 -28.98 5.31
CA ASP A 7 5.20 -29.06 4.60
C ASP A 7 4.87 -30.49 4.13
N TRP A 8 5.89 -31.31 3.87
CA TRP A 8 5.79 -32.73 3.52
C TRP A 8 5.27 -33.60 4.67
N PHE A 9 5.66 -33.32 5.92
CA PHE A 9 5.19 -34.05 7.10
C PHE A 9 3.70 -33.77 7.37
N ILE A 10 3.29 -32.50 7.31
CA ILE A 10 1.88 -32.10 7.47
C ILE A 10 1.03 -32.66 6.32
N SER A 11 1.56 -32.64 5.09
CA SER A 11 0.88 -33.24 3.93
C SER A 11 0.72 -34.76 4.10
N SER A 12 1.77 -35.47 4.51
CA SER A 12 1.72 -36.91 4.75
C SER A 12 0.69 -37.27 5.83
N LEU A 13 0.64 -36.54 6.94
CA LEU A 13 -0.35 -36.73 7.99
C LEU A 13 -1.79 -36.55 7.49
N ARG A 14 -2.04 -35.56 6.64
CA ARG A 14 -3.37 -35.34 6.03
C ARG A 14 -3.79 -36.50 5.14
N TRP A 15 -2.88 -36.99 4.29
CA TRP A 15 -3.15 -38.12 3.40
C TRP A 15 -3.34 -39.43 4.16
N SER A 16 -2.53 -39.68 5.20
CA SER A 16 -2.71 -40.85 6.07
C SER A 16 -4.07 -40.80 6.80
N PHE A 17 -4.47 -39.64 7.32
CA PHE A 17 -5.76 -39.49 7.99
C PHE A 17 -6.94 -39.68 7.03
N ALA A 18 -6.85 -39.13 5.81
CA ALA A 18 -7.86 -39.32 4.76
C ALA A 18 -7.97 -40.80 4.34
N ALA A 19 -6.83 -41.49 4.17
CA ALA A 19 -6.80 -42.90 3.82
C ALA A 19 -7.43 -43.78 4.92
N ILE A 20 -7.06 -43.55 6.18
CA ILE A 20 -7.63 -44.28 7.33
C ILE A 20 -9.14 -44.04 7.42
N THR A 21 -9.59 -42.80 7.23
CA THR A 21 -11.01 -42.45 7.28
C THR A 21 -11.80 -43.11 6.15
N LEU A 22 -11.25 -43.15 4.94
CA LEU A 22 -11.88 -43.81 3.78
C LEU A 22 -11.95 -45.34 3.97
N ILE A 23 -10.90 -45.95 4.52
CA ILE A 23 -10.88 -47.37 4.89
C ILE A 23 -11.94 -47.66 5.96
N LEU A 24 -12.04 -46.84 7.01
CA LEU A 24 -13.05 -46.98 8.07
C LEU A 24 -14.47 -46.84 7.53
N LEU A 25 -14.71 -45.91 6.60
CA LEU A 25 -16.01 -45.70 5.99
C LEU A 25 -16.41 -46.90 5.12
N PHE A 26 -15.48 -47.42 4.31
CA PHE A 26 -15.69 -48.62 3.50
C PHE A 26 -15.93 -49.87 4.36
N LEU A 27 -15.11 -50.09 5.40
CA LEU A 27 -15.27 -51.20 6.34
C LEU A 27 -16.54 -51.09 7.18
N GLY A 28 -16.97 -49.88 7.54
CA GLY A 28 -18.22 -49.62 8.26
C GLY A 28 -19.44 -49.99 7.44
N VAL A 29 -19.48 -49.59 6.17
CA VAL A 29 -20.56 -49.98 5.23
C VAL A 29 -20.53 -51.49 4.96
N TYR A 30 -19.34 -52.05 4.72
CA TYR A 30 -19.16 -53.49 4.51
C TYR A 30 -19.63 -54.30 5.72
N SER A 31 -19.27 -53.89 6.93
CA SER A 31 -19.69 -54.55 8.18
C SER A 31 -21.21 -54.49 8.37
N PHE A 32 -21.86 -53.38 8.02
CA PHE A 32 -23.31 -53.24 8.10
C PHE A 32 -24.05 -54.20 7.15
N ILE A 33 -23.53 -54.38 5.93
CA ILE A 33 -24.10 -55.30 4.92
C ILE A 33 -23.81 -56.77 5.28
N TYR A 34 -22.56 -57.08 5.66
CA TYR A 34 -22.09 -58.45 5.91
C TYR A 34 -22.62 -59.04 7.23
N TYR A 35 -22.78 -58.21 8.27
CA TYR A 35 -23.33 -58.63 9.57
C TYR A 35 -24.86 -58.45 9.70
N SER A 36 -25.59 -58.44 8.59
CA SER A 36 -27.06 -58.40 8.58
C SER A 36 -27.73 -59.58 9.33
N THR A 37 -26.98 -60.62 9.69
CA THR A 37 -27.40 -61.79 10.49
C THR A 37 -26.98 -61.76 11.98
N ILE A 38 -26.29 -60.72 12.46
CA ILE A 38 -25.88 -60.60 13.88
C ILE A 38 -26.97 -59.92 14.74
N SER A 39 -26.89 -60.13 16.06
CA SER A 39 -27.73 -59.50 17.10
C SER A 39 -27.84 -57.98 16.94
N LEU A 40 -29.02 -57.46 17.32
CA LEU A 40 -29.41 -56.07 17.14
C LEU A 40 -28.41 -55.07 17.75
N ASP A 41 -27.82 -55.40 18.90
CA ASP A 41 -26.89 -54.54 19.65
C ASP A 41 -25.60 -54.25 18.88
N SER A 42 -25.05 -55.24 18.17
CA SER A 42 -23.84 -55.08 17.35
C SER A 42 -24.09 -54.19 16.12
N LYS A 43 -25.29 -54.28 15.54
CA LYS A 43 -25.72 -53.42 14.41
C LYS A 43 -25.85 -51.96 14.84
N ILE A 44 -26.45 -51.72 16.01
CA ILE A 44 -26.62 -50.37 16.57
C ILE A 44 -25.26 -49.74 16.88
N SER A 45 -24.35 -50.48 17.53
CA SER A 45 -23.00 -49.99 17.85
C SER A 45 -22.17 -49.64 16.59
N SER A 46 -22.22 -50.51 15.58
CA SER A 46 -21.52 -50.29 14.29
C SER A 46 -22.09 -49.08 13.53
N PHE A 47 -23.41 -48.89 13.59
CA PHE A 47 -24.10 -47.73 13.00
C PHE A 47 -23.70 -46.40 13.67
N PHE A 48 -23.62 -46.35 15.00
CA PHE A 48 -23.13 -45.17 15.70
C PHE A 48 -21.66 -44.86 15.41
N SER A 49 -20.82 -45.89 15.28
CA SER A 49 -19.41 -45.74 14.87
C SER A 49 -19.29 -45.18 13.45
N PHE A 50 -20.15 -45.63 12.52
CA PHE A 50 -20.24 -45.10 11.16
C PHE A 50 -20.69 -43.63 11.14
N ILE A 51 -21.75 -43.27 11.86
CA ILE A 51 -22.21 -41.86 11.98
C ILE A 51 -21.11 -40.98 12.58
N SER A 52 -20.40 -41.47 13.60
CA SER A 52 -19.28 -40.74 14.20
C SER A 52 -18.17 -40.45 13.18
N SER A 53 -17.85 -41.41 12.31
CA SER A 53 -16.86 -41.21 11.23
C SER A 53 -17.30 -40.14 10.21
N LEU A 54 -18.60 -40.07 9.89
CA LEU A 54 -19.16 -39.01 9.04
C LEU A 54 -19.08 -37.63 9.72
N GLY A 55 -19.23 -37.57 11.05
CA GLY A 55 -19.02 -36.35 11.84
C GLY A 55 -17.60 -35.82 11.73
N ILE A 56 -16.60 -36.69 11.74
CA ILE A 56 -15.18 -36.33 11.54
C ILE A 56 -14.96 -35.78 10.12
N VAL A 57 -15.48 -36.46 9.10
CA VAL A 57 -15.41 -35.99 7.70
C VAL A 57 -16.07 -34.62 7.55
N ALA A 58 -17.26 -34.43 8.11
CA ALA A 58 -17.98 -33.15 8.07
C ALA A 58 -17.16 -32.04 8.75
N ALA A 59 -16.55 -32.31 9.91
CA ALA A 59 -15.67 -31.36 10.59
C ALA A 59 -14.45 -30.98 9.74
N CYS A 60 -13.80 -31.94 9.06
CA CYS A 60 -12.70 -31.67 8.14
C CYS A 60 -13.13 -30.79 6.95
N VAL A 61 -14.29 -31.08 6.34
CA VAL A 61 -14.84 -30.28 5.23
C VAL A 61 -15.15 -28.85 5.69
N ILE A 62 -15.78 -28.68 6.86
CA ILE A 62 -16.07 -27.36 7.44
C ILE A 62 -14.77 -26.60 7.70
N TYR A 63 -13.76 -27.25 8.29
CA TYR A 63 -12.46 -26.63 8.55
C TYR A 63 -11.79 -26.13 7.27
N ILE A 64 -11.76 -26.94 6.22
CA ILE A 64 -11.20 -26.54 4.92
C ILE A 64 -12.00 -25.37 4.33
N LYS A 65 -13.33 -25.41 4.39
CA LYS A 65 -14.19 -24.33 3.90
C LYS A 65 -13.96 -23.03 4.67
N GLN A 66 -13.85 -23.09 6.00
CA GLN A 66 -13.56 -21.92 6.84
C GLN A 66 -12.18 -21.33 6.52
N LYS A 67 -11.16 -22.18 6.36
CA LYS A 67 -9.81 -21.74 5.99
C LYS A 67 -9.77 -21.09 4.62
N ASN A 68 -10.46 -21.66 3.63
CA ASN A 68 -10.54 -21.06 2.30
C ASN A 68 -11.28 -19.71 2.35
N HIS A 69 -12.38 -19.64 3.09
CA HIS A 69 -13.13 -18.40 3.28
C HIS A 69 -12.31 -17.31 3.99
N SER A 70 -11.48 -17.67 4.99
CA SER A 70 -10.62 -16.69 5.67
C SER A 70 -9.56 -16.12 4.73
N ILE A 71 -8.93 -16.97 3.90
CA ILE A 71 -7.95 -16.55 2.89
C ILE A 71 -8.63 -15.63 1.87
N GLU A 72 -9.80 -16.00 1.36
CA GLU A 72 -10.55 -15.18 0.39
C GLU A 72 -10.92 -13.81 0.97
N THR A 73 -11.33 -13.78 2.24
CA THR A 73 -11.69 -12.54 2.95
C THR A 73 -10.48 -11.63 3.11
N GLU A 74 -9.31 -12.19 3.45
CA GLU A 74 -8.06 -11.43 3.57
C GLU A 74 -7.61 -10.87 2.21
N ILE A 75 -7.68 -11.65 1.14
CA ILE A 75 -7.39 -11.19 -0.22
C ILE A 75 -8.34 -10.04 -0.61
N LYS A 76 -9.65 -10.20 -0.40
CA LYS A 76 -10.64 -9.15 -0.68
C LYS A 76 -10.39 -7.88 0.13
N LYS A 77 -9.97 -8.02 1.39
CA LYS A 77 -9.60 -6.88 2.25
C LYS A 77 -8.39 -6.15 1.67
N ASN A 78 -7.34 -6.88 1.30
CA ASN A 78 -6.11 -6.28 0.76
C ASN A 78 -6.37 -5.58 -0.58
N ILE A 79 -7.17 -6.17 -1.47
CA ILE A 79 -7.59 -5.53 -2.73
C ILE A 79 -8.31 -4.20 -2.46
N ARG A 80 -9.26 -4.17 -1.51
CA ARG A 80 -9.97 -2.93 -1.15
C ARG A 80 -9.03 -1.85 -0.60
N ILE A 81 -8.03 -2.25 0.20
CA ILE A 81 -7.03 -1.32 0.74
C ILE A 81 -6.16 -0.77 -0.41
N ASP A 82 -5.66 -1.64 -1.28
CA ASP A 82 -4.87 -1.24 -2.44
C ASP A 82 -5.65 -0.31 -3.38
N ASP A 83 -6.93 -0.58 -3.63
CA ASP A 83 -7.80 0.31 -4.41
C ASP A 83 -7.98 1.68 -3.74
N SER A 84 -8.10 1.71 -2.42
CA SER A 84 -8.18 2.96 -1.66
C SER A 84 -6.87 3.74 -1.73
N ILE A 85 -5.74 3.07 -1.57
CA ILE A 85 -4.41 3.69 -1.67
C ILE A 85 -4.20 4.28 -3.06
N SER A 86 -4.51 3.51 -4.10
CA SER A 86 -4.40 3.95 -5.51
C SER A 86 -5.23 5.21 -5.76
N LYS A 87 -6.48 5.27 -5.28
CA LYS A 87 -7.32 6.46 -5.42
C LYS A 87 -6.73 7.69 -4.75
N ILE A 88 -6.21 7.52 -3.53
CA ILE A 88 -5.59 8.65 -2.81
C ILE A 88 -4.31 9.09 -3.52
N LEU A 89 -3.49 8.16 -4.01
CA LEU A 89 -2.31 8.48 -4.79
C LEU A 89 -2.66 9.33 -6.02
N LEU A 90 -3.66 8.93 -6.80
CA LEU A 90 -4.09 9.68 -7.98
C LEU A 90 -4.59 11.09 -7.61
N MET A 91 -5.38 11.22 -6.55
CA MET A 91 -5.84 12.52 -6.06
C MET A 91 -4.68 13.42 -5.61
N GLU A 92 -3.70 12.84 -4.92
CA GLU A 92 -2.52 13.58 -4.46
C GLU A 92 -1.59 13.93 -5.63
N CYS A 93 -1.47 13.08 -6.64
CA CYS A 93 -0.78 13.40 -7.90
C CYS A 93 -1.38 14.62 -8.58
N GLU A 94 -2.70 14.70 -8.69
CA GLU A 94 -3.38 15.86 -9.26
C GLU A 94 -3.12 17.13 -8.41
N ARG A 95 -3.40 17.06 -7.10
CA ARG A 95 -3.22 18.20 -6.19
C ARG A 95 -1.77 18.70 -6.18
N ILE A 96 -0.80 17.80 -6.01
CA ILE A 96 0.62 18.13 -5.92
C ILE A 96 1.16 18.52 -7.30
N GLY A 97 0.63 17.94 -8.37
CA GLY A 97 0.91 18.36 -9.75
C GLY A 97 0.63 19.85 -9.96
N TYR A 98 -0.54 20.32 -9.52
CA TYR A 98 -0.89 21.75 -9.55
C TYR A 98 0.07 22.61 -8.72
N HIS A 99 0.39 22.18 -7.50
CA HIS A 99 1.33 22.89 -6.64
C HIS A 99 2.71 23.01 -7.29
N ARG A 100 3.24 21.90 -7.81
CA ARG A 100 4.53 21.83 -8.50
C ARG A 100 4.55 22.76 -9.72
N GLU A 101 3.53 22.69 -10.57
CA GLU A 101 3.45 23.53 -11.78
C GLU A 101 3.42 25.03 -11.43
N PHE A 102 2.60 25.41 -10.45
CA PHE A 102 2.54 26.78 -9.95
C PHE A 102 3.91 27.27 -9.45
N MET A 103 4.58 26.43 -8.66
CA MET A 103 5.89 26.72 -8.08
C MET A 103 6.98 26.84 -9.15
N GLN A 104 6.94 25.99 -10.17
CA GLN A 104 7.87 26.03 -11.31
C GLN A 104 7.67 27.28 -12.16
N LYS A 105 6.42 27.66 -12.46
CA LYS A 105 6.10 28.91 -13.17
C LYS A 105 6.58 30.13 -12.39
N SER A 106 6.38 30.14 -11.07
CA SER A 106 6.83 31.23 -10.20
C SER A 106 8.35 31.34 -10.18
N TYR A 107 9.04 30.20 -10.14
CA TYR A 107 10.50 30.13 -10.21
C TYR A 107 11.06 30.60 -11.56
N MET A 108 10.52 30.13 -12.68
CA MET A 108 10.93 30.56 -14.02
C MET A 108 10.74 32.07 -14.21
N PHE A 109 9.64 32.63 -13.69
CA PHE A 109 9.42 34.07 -13.71
C PHE A 109 10.54 34.83 -12.98
N LEU A 110 10.98 34.36 -11.80
CA LEU A 110 12.10 34.98 -11.09
C LEU A 110 13.39 34.94 -11.91
N VAL A 111 13.72 33.77 -12.45
CA VAL A 111 14.99 33.60 -13.19
C VAL A 111 15.02 34.44 -14.47
N ASP A 112 13.94 34.42 -15.25
CA ASP A 112 13.91 35.07 -16.56
C ASP A 112 13.92 36.61 -16.45
N ASN A 113 13.36 37.17 -15.36
CA ASN A 113 13.32 38.61 -15.14
C ASN A 113 14.58 39.18 -14.46
N LYS A 114 15.52 38.33 -14.01
CA LYS A 114 16.78 38.73 -13.35
C LYS A 114 16.61 39.91 -12.35
N PRO A 115 15.72 39.76 -11.37
CA PRO A 115 15.38 40.85 -10.46
C PRO A 115 16.59 41.39 -9.69
N SER A 116 16.54 42.69 -9.42
CA SER A 116 17.42 43.36 -8.46
C SER A 116 16.72 43.47 -7.09
N ASN A 117 17.50 43.49 -6.02
CA ASN A 117 17.02 43.71 -4.64
C ASN A 117 15.91 42.74 -4.19
N LEU A 118 16.25 41.45 -4.20
CA LEU A 118 15.34 40.39 -3.75
C LEU A 118 15.17 40.44 -2.24
N THR A 119 13.93 40.46 -1.77
CA THR A 119 13.59 40.36 -0.35
C THR A 119 12.69 39.16 -0.13
N VAL A 120 12.95 38.42 0.95
CA VAL A 120 12.21 37.19 1.28
C VAL A 120 11.62 37.36 2.67
N LYS A 121 10.31 37.17 2.78
CA LYS A 121 9.59 37.10 4.05
C LYS A 121 8.93 35.74 4.20
N LYS A 122 9.14 35.08 5.33
CA LYS A 122 8.50 33.80 5.66
C LYS A 122 7.33 34.04 6.60
N GLU A 123 6.17 33.49 6.29
CA GLU A 123 5.01 33.43 7.20
C GLU A 123 4.44 32.00 7.20
N GLY A 124 4.65 31.27 8.30
CA GLY A 124 4.28 29.86 8.37
C GLY A 124 5.03 29.02 7.32
N THR A 125 4.26 28.32 6.48
CA THR A 125 4.77 27.51 5.35
C THR A 125 4.97 28.31 4.07
N ASN A 126 4.59 29.58 4.04
CA ASN A 126 4.65 30.44 2.88
C ASN A 126 5.90 31.32 2.91
N TYR A 127 6.44 31.57 1.72
CA TYR A 127 7.55 32.44 1.44
C TYR A 127 7.12 33.48 0.40
N TYR A 128 7.19 34.74 0.79
CA TYR A 128 6.87 35.88 -0.04
C TYR A 128 8.18 36.49 -0.53
N VAL A 129 8.40 36.39 -1.84
CA VAL A 129 9.57 36.91 -2.53
C VAL A 129 9.17 38.20 -3.22
N ALA A 130 9.58 39.34 -2.68
CA ALA A 130 9.34 40.65 -3.28
C ALA A 130 10.60 41.15 -3.99
N PHE A 131 10.43 41.69 -5.20
CA PHE A 131 11.53 42.12 -6.05
C PHE A 131 11.13 43.20 -7.04
N LYS A 132 12.14 43.91 -7.56
CA LYS A 132 11.98 44.87 -8.65
C LYS A 132 12.66 44.37 -9.92
N VAL A 133 11.95 44.53 -11.02
CA VAL A 133 12.51 44.41 -12.38
C VAL A 133 12.88 45.83 -12.82
N GLU A 134 14.00 46.01 -13.53
CA GLU A 134 14.54 47.32 -13.90
C GLU A 134 13.45 48.28 -14.43
N ASN A 135 13.37 49.49 -13.86
CA ASN A 135 12.39 50.54 -14.19
C ASN A 135 10.89 50.15 -14.12
N HIS A 136 10.52 49.10 -13.39
CA HIS A 136 9.15 48.59 -13.33
C HIS A 136 8.58 48.45 -11.91
N LYS A 137 7.27 48.12 -11.86
CA LYS A 137 6.46 47.87 -10.65
C LYS A 137 7.11 46.78 -9.77
N GLU A 138 6.94 46.91 -8.46
CA GLU A 138 7.34 45.87 -7.52
C GLU A 138 6.43 44.65 -7.67
N TYR A 139 7.05 43.46 -7.72
CA TYR A 139 6.36 42.18 -7.84
C TYR A 139 6.53 41.37 -6.57
N THR A 140 5.50 40.60 -6.22
CA THR A 140 5.56 39.60 -5.15
C THR A 140 5.21 38.24 -5.71
N LYS A 141 6.06 37.25 -5.46
CA LYS A 141 5.80 35.83 -5.75
C LYS A 141 5.69 35.06 -4.46
N VAL A 142 4.80 34.07 -4.45
CA VAL A 142 4.59 33.20 -3.29
C VAL A 142 5.14 31.83 -3.62
N PHE A 143 5.94 31.31 -2.71
CA PHE A 143 6.37 29.91 -2.67
C PHE A 143 5.87 29.30 -1.37
N TYR A 144 5.55 28.01 -1.36
CA TYR A 144 5.10 27.34 -0.14
C TYR A 144 5.55 25.89 -0.09
N LYS A 145 5.75 25.38 1.13
CA LYS A 145 5.99 23.96 1.33
C LYS A 145 4.77 23.15 0.91
N ILE A 146 5.00 22.09 0.16
CA ILE A 146 3.97 21.13 -0.23
C ILE A 146 3.67 20.27 1.00
N ASP A 147 2.42 20.27 1.44
CA ASP A 147 1.92 19.40 2.51
C ASP A 147 1.84 17.95 2.03
N ASP A 148 2.42 17.02 2.77
CA ASP A 148 2.49 15.59 2.51
C ASP A 148 1.71 14.75 3.56
N SER A 149 1.00 15.39 4.49
CA SER A 149 0.30 14.74 5.61
C SER A 149 -0.64 13.60 5.18
N ARG A 150 -1.33 13.77 4.05
CA ARG A 150 -2.21 12.74 3.48
C ARG A 150 -1.44 11.53 2.98
N LEU A 151 -0.30 11.75 2.33
CA LEU A 151 0.58 10.67 1.86
C LEU A 151 1.21 9.92 3.04
N MET A 152 1.54 10.61 4.13
CA MET A 152 1.99 9.97 5.37
C MET A 152 0.90 9.06 5.97
N GLY A 153 -0.37 9.48 5.90
CA GLY A 153 -1.51 8.62 6.25
C GLY A 153 -1.61 7.37 5.36
N VAL A 154 -1.39 7.53 4.05
CA VAL A 154 -1.35 6.42 3.08
C VAL A 154 -0.17 5.49 3.34
N LEU A 155 1.00 6.01 3.70
CA LEU A 155 2.19 5.22 4.02
C LEU A 155 1.90 4.28 5.19
N ASN A 156 1.28 4.79 6.25
CA ASN A 156 0.88 3.98 7.40
C ASN A 156 -0.09 2.86 6.99
N LEU A 157 -1.04 3.12 6.10
CA LEU A 157 -1.94 2.09 5.58
C LEU A 157 -1.16 1.04 4.77
N ALA A 158 -0.28 1.48 3.87
CA ALA A 158 0.51 0.61 3.01
C ALA A 158 1.43 -0.33 3.80
N VAL A 159 2.10 0.18 4.85
CA VAL A 159 2.95 -0.61 5.75
C VAL A 159 2.13 -1.67 6.48
N ASN A 160 0.99 -1.27 7.04
CA ASN A 160 0.16 -2.17 7.86
C ASN A 160 -0.58 -3.24 7.03
N SER A 161 -0.79 -3.00 5.75
CA SER A 161 -1.45 -3.96 4.85
C SER A 161 -0.49 -4.71 3.91
N ASN A 162 0.82 -4.47 4.02
CA ASN A 162 1.82 -4.96 3.05
C ASN A 162 1.38 -4.68 1.60
N SER A 163 0.95 -3.43 1.35
CA SER A 163 0.44 -2.99 0.05
C SER A 163 1.52 -3.03 -1.01
N LYS A 164 1.14 -3.35 -2.25
CA LYS A 164 2.02 -3.25 -3.42
C LYS A 164 2.47 -1.82 -3.75
N TYR A 165 1.80 -0.81 -3.20
CA TYR A 165 2.11 0.61 -3.42
C TYR A 165 3.09 1.20 -2.40
N LEU A 166 3.60 0.40 -1.46
CA LEU A 166 4.48 0.90 -0.39
C LEU A 166 5.65 1.72 -0.93
N ASP A 167 6.41 1.17 -1.88
CA ASP A 167 7.57 1.85 -2.47
C ASP A 167 7.17 3.10 -3.25
N THR A 168 6.04 3.07 -3.95
CA THR A 168 5.51 4.21 -4.69
C THR A 168 5.17 5.38 -3.75
N VAL A 169 4.49 5.08 -2.64
CA VAL A 169 4.13 6.09 -1.63
C VAL A 169 5.39 6.69 -1.02
N TYR A 170 6.37 5.86 -0.68
CA TYR A 170 7.63 6.30 -0.10
C TYR A 170 8.39 7.25 -1.04
N LYS A 171 8.58 6.85 -2.30
CA LYS A 171 9.24 7.70 -3.32
C LYS A 171 8.53 9.03 -3.52
N PHE A 172 7.20 9.04 -3.45
CA PHE A 172 6.43 10.26 -3.63
C PHE A 172 6.64 11.24 -2.48
N ILE A 173 6.64 10.74 -1.23
CA ILE A 173 6.94 11.56 -0.05
C ILE A 173 8.38 12.09 -0.11
N GLU A 174 9.35 11.23 -0.42
CA GLU A 174 10.77 11.61 -0.53
C GLU A 174 10.98 12.73 -1.56
N ALA A 175 10.33 12.65 -2.72
CA ALA A 175 10.40 13.69 -3.74
C ALA A 175 9.82 15.03 -3.24
N ILE A 176 8.74 15.00 -2.48
CA ILE A 176 8.13 16.21 -1.87
C ILE A 176 9.06 16.81 -0.81
N GLU A 177 9.61 15.99 0.08
CA GLU A 177 10.56 16.43 1.10
C GLU A 177 11.81 17.05 0.47
N MET A 178 12.28 16.49 -0.64
CA MET A 178 13.40 17.05 -1.39
C MET A 178 13.06 18.42 -1.97
N VAL A 179 11.88 18.59 -2.58
CA VAL A 179 11.41 19.91 -3.05
C VAL A 179 11.33 20.91 -1.89
N ASN A 180 10.74 20.52 -0.77
CA ASN A 180 10.59 21.37 0.41
C ASN A 180 11.93 21.80 1.01
N THR A 181 12.90 20.88 1.07
CA THR A 181 14.25 21.13 1.55
C THR A 181 15.01 22.06 0.59
N ASN A 182 14.90 21.82 -0.71
CA ASN A 182 15.55 22.66 -1.71
C ASN A 182 14.91 24.03 -1.83
N LEU A 183 13.61 24.17 -1.53
CA LEU A 183 12.94 25.46 -1.41
C LEU A 183 13.53 26.29 -0.26
N ASP A 184 13.71 25.66 0.91
CA ASP A 184 14.34 26.33 2.05
C ASP A 184 15.75 26.80 1.65
N ASN A 185 16.58 25.89 1.13
CA ASN A 185 17.94 26.20 0.70
C ASN A 185 18.00 27.32 -0.35
N LEU A 186 17.09 27.27 -1.33
CA LEU A 186 16.96 28.31 -2.34
C LEU A 186 16.74 29.67 -1.70
N LEU A 187 15.79 29.75 -0.77
CA LEU A 187 15.31 31.00 -0.22
C LEU A 187 16.21 31.61 0.86
N PHE A 188 17.15 30.83 1.40
CA PHE A 188 18.21 31.32 2.29
C PHE A 188 19.44 31.89 1.57
N ASP A 189 19.68 31.53 0.29
CA ASP A 189 20.84 32.02 -0.46
C ASP A 189 20.44 32.78 -1.74
N GLY A 190 20.27 34.10 -1.58
CA GLY A 190 19.90 35.03 -2.65
C GLY A 190 20.82 35.00 -3.89
N LYS A 191 22.08 34.58 -3.74
CA LYS A 191 23.07 34.53 -4.84
C LYS A 191 22.86 33.31 -5.75
N TYR A 192 22.28 32.23 -5.23
CA TYR A 192 21.97 31.01 -5.98
C TYR A 192 20.53 30.97 -6.52
N MET A 193 19.67 31.89 -6.07
CA MET A 193 18.26 31.93 -6.49
C MET A 193 18.04 32.05 -7.99
N LEU A 194 18.92 32.77 -8.70
CA LEU A 194 18.71 33.16 -10.09
C LEU A 194 19.40 32.25 -11.12
N LYS A 195 20.00 31.13 -10.70
CA LYS A 195 20.59 30.17 -11.63
C LYS A 195 19.51 29.25 -12.20
N LYS A 196 19.22 29.34 -13.51
CA LYS A 196 18.13 28.62 -14.24
C LYS A 196 18.03 27.11 -14.00
N ASN A 197 19.13 26.47 -13.62
CA ASN A 197 19.23 25.04 -13.29
C ASN A 197 19.69 24.85 -11.84
N ASN A 198 19.11 25.58 -10.89
CA ASN A 198 19.39 25.32 -9.48
C ASN A 198 18.69 24.05 -9.00
N ILE A 199 19.17 23.54 -7.86
CA ILE A 199 18.75 22.27 -7.26
C ILE A 199 17.23 22.25 -7.02
N TYR A 200 16.62 23.41 -6.72
CA TYR A 200 15.18 23.52 -6.55
C TYR A 200 14.39 23.21 -7.83
N ASN A 201 14.77 23.78 -8.97
CA ASN A 201 14.13 23.48 -10.24
C ASN A 201 14.30 22.01 -10.65
N MET A 202 15.47 21.42 -10.35
CA MET A 202 15.72 19.99 -10.55
C MET A 202 14.75 19.16 -9.71
N SER A 203 14.63 19.42 -8.41
CA SER A 203 13.70 18.68 -7.55
C SER A 203 12.23 18.81 -7.95
N LEU A 204 11.81 19.95 -8.52
CA LEU A 204 10.46 20.10 -9.08
C LEU A 204 10.26 19.19 -10.31
N ASN A 205 11.30 19.02 -11.14
CA ASN A 205 11.26 18.10 -12.27
C ASN A 205 11.31 16.63 -11.81
N ASP A 206 12.07 16.30 -10.76
CA ASP A 206 12.08 14.94 -10.22
C ASP A 206 10.70 14.57 -9.65
N LEU A 207 10.07 15.50 -8.92
CA LEU A 207 8.70 15.35 -8.46
C LEU A 207 7.71 15.15 -9.61
N TYR A 208 7.92 15.81 -10.77
CA TYR A 208 7.11 15.56 -11.95
C TYR A 208 7.24 14.13 -12.45
N LEU A 209 8.47 13.62 -12.55
CA LEU A 209 8.72 12.27 -13.04
C LEU A 209 8.01 11.25 -12.15
N VAL A 210 8.11 11.40 -10.82
CA VAL A 210 7.39 10.55 -9.87
C VAL A 210 5.87 10.65 -10.07
N ILE A 211 5.31 11.85 -10.23
CA ILE A 211 3.87 12.03 -10.49
C ILE A 211 3.47 11.34 -11.81
N SER A 212 4.27 11.51 -12.86
CA SER A 212 4.00 10.91 -14.17
C SER A 212 4.06 9.38 -14.15
N GLU A 213 5.00 8.79 -13.38
CA GLU A 213 5.08 7.34 -13.16
C GLU A 213 3.88 6.78 -12.40
N ILE A 214 3.22 7.58 -11.56
CA ILE A 214 2.02 7.14 -10.82
C ILE A 214 0.76 7.27 -11.69
N TYR A 215 0.74 8.25 -12.59
CA TYR A 215 -0.42 8.55 -13.44
C TYR A 215 -0.53 7.67 -14.69
N HIS A 216 0.59 7.08 -15.15
CA HIS A 216 0.70 6.31 -16.40
C HIS A 216 1.19 4.88 -16.15
#